data_AF-A0A1V4Q135-F1
#
_entry.id   AF-A0A1V4Q135-F1
#
_cell.length_a   1.000
_cell.length_b   1.000
_cell.length_c   1.000
_cell.angle_alpha   90.00
_cell.angle_beta   90.00
_cell.angle_gamma   90.00
#
_symmetry.space_group_name_H-M   'P 1'
#
loop_
_entity.id
_entity.type
_entity.pdbx_description
1 polymer ?
#
loop_
_entity_poly.entity_id
_entity_poly.type
_entity_poly.pdbx_seq_one_letter_code
_entity_poly.pdbx_strand_id
1 'polypeptide(L)'
;MVTYLARRIPTAIAVLLIASLLIFSILRLIPGGPESALAGPDAGPEQLAAIRHDLGLDRGFVSQYVTWLGALVTLNLGQSYQVGGDIGSLIGFGLLHTVVLTVTALVIAVIIALALGLAATIYDNRYLNWVLTGINAAAIAVPTFVVGTALILVFGVRWRILPAGGTPPDGLWADPSITAQYLLLPALTLGLPAGAVLARFLTEALRTELRAPYATTARALGVPQREIVIRSALRNALPPALTALGLVTGGLLGGAILVEAIFGWPGLGLLTEQGIFARDYPLVQVLVLLSVAVFVVIQLLADILHAWLDPRIRLAGQ
;
A
#
# COMPACT_ATOMS: atom_id res chain seq x y z
N MET A 1 -15.60 -11.69 18.93
CA MET A 1 -14.35 -10.93 18.70
C MET A 1 -13.14 -11.64 19.29
N VAL A 2 -13.05 -11.87 20.61
CA VAL A 2 -11.88 -12.54 21.23
C VAL A 2 -11.62 -13.94 20.65
N THR A 3 -12.64 -14.79 20.52
CA THR A 3 -12.52 -16.13 19.89
C THR A 3 -12.14 -16.07 18.40
N TYR A 4 -12.53 -15.00 17.70
CA TYR A 4 -12.19 -14.79 16.29
C TYR A 4 -10.73 -14.37 16.13
N LEU A 5 -10.26 -13.41 16.93
CA LEU A 5 -8.84 -13.02 16.99
C LEU A 5 -7.96 -14.20 17.44
N ALA A 6 -8.39 -14.96 18.44
CA ALA A 6 -7.65 -16.12 18.95
C ALA A 6 -7.45 -17.22 17.90
N ARG A 7 -8.37 -17.35 16.92
CA ARG A 7 -8.22 -18.28 15.78
C ARG A 7 -7.34 -17.74 14.65
N ARG A 8 -7.24 -16.41 14.48
CA ARG A 8 -6.48 -15.75 13.40
C ARG A 8 -5.04 -15.40 13.74
N ILE A 9 -4.72 -15.19 15.02
CA ILE A 9 -3.34 -14.91 15.44
C ILE A 9 -2.39 -16.09 15.12
N PRO A 10 -2.74 -17.36 15.39
CA PRO A 10 -1.86 -18.49 15.05
C PRO A 10 -1.58 -18.62 13.56
N THR A 11 -2.59 -18.37 12.71
CA THR A 11 -2.40 -18.41 11.25
C THR A 11 -1.53 -17.26 10.76
N ALA A 12 -1.70 -16.05 11.30
CA ALA A 12 -0.83 -14.91 11.02
C ALA A 12 0.64 -15.18 11.42
N ILE A 13 0.86 -15.73 12.62
CA ILE A 13 2.21 -16.12 13.09
C ILE A 13 2.80 -17.20 12.17
N ALA A 14 2.02 -18.23 11.81
CA ALA A 14 2.49 -19.27 10.90
C ALA A 14 2.89 -18.71 9.53
N VAL A 15 2.10 -17.80 8.96
CA VAL A 15 2.44 -17.11 7.70
C VAL A 15 3.75 -16.34 7.84
N LEU A 16 3.95 -15.60 8.93
CA LEU A 16 5.18 -14.84 9.15
C LEU A 16 6.40 -15.75 9.33
N LEU A 17 6.28 -16.86 10.05
CA LEU A 17 7.36 -17.82 10.25
C LEU A 17 7.74 -18.55 8.95
N ILE A 18 6.75 -18.93 8.15
CA ILE A 18 6.99 -19.55 6.84
C ILE A 18 7.64 -18.53 5.92
N ALA A 19 7.13 -17.29 5.87
CA ALA A 19 7.68 -16.22 5.06
C ALA A 19 9.12 -15.89 5.49
N SER A 20 9.40 -15.76 6.79
CA SER A 20 10.75 -15.47 7.29
C SER A 20 11.74 -16.56 6.93
N LEU A 21 11.35 -17.83 7.03
CA LEU A 21 12.19 -18.95 6.61
C LEU A 21 12.44 -18.95 5.10
N LEU A 22 11.41 -18.70 4.29
CA LEU A 22 11.53 -18.65 2.83
C LEU A 22 12.43 -17.48 2.39
N ILE A 23 12.20 -16.27 2.91
CA ILE A 23 13.00 -15.08 2.58
C ILE A 23 14.45 -15.32 2.97
N PHE A 24 14.70 -15.81 4.19
CA PHE A 24 16.04 -16.15 4.67
C PHE A 24 16.73 -17.16 3.75
N SER A 25 16.01 -18.21 3.33
CA SER A 25 16.55 -19.28 2.49
C SER A 25 16.86 -18.79 1.07
N ILE A 26 15.92 -18.08 0.43
CA ILE A 26 16.06 -17.59 -0.95
C ILE A 26 17.26 -16.67 -1.07
N LEU A 27 17.42 -15.72 -0.14
CA LEU A 27 18.52 -14.78 -0.16
C LEU A 27 19.89 -15.46 -0.06
N ARG A 28 19.98 -16.60 0.63
CA ARG A 28 21.23 -17.38 0.77
C ARG A 28 21.51 -18.32 -0.39
N LEU A 29 20.49 -18.59 -1.22
CA LEU A 29 20.65 -19.34 -2.47
C LEU A 29 21.15 -18.45 -3.61
N ILE A 30 21.14 -17.12 -3.44
CA ILE A 30 21.65 -16.17 -4.45
C ILE A 30 23.18 -16.34 -4.57
N PRO A 31 23.70 -16.64 -5.78
CA PRO A 31 25.13 -16.77 -5.99
C PRO A 31 25.90 -15.49 -5.65
N GLY A 32 27.04 -15.63 -4.97
CA GLY A 32 27.93 -14.53 -4.56
C GLY A 32 27.95 -14.30 -3.06
N GLY A 33 26.83 -14.51 -2.36
CA GLY A 33 26.74 -14.30 -0.90
C GLY A 33 26.85 -12.82 -0.49
N PRO A 34 26.40 -12.46 0.72
CA PRO A 34 26.51 -11.10 1.24
C PRO A 34 27.96 -10.62 1.42
N GLU A 35 28.89 -11.53 1.72
CA GLU A 35 30.30 -11.24 1.92
C GLU A 35 30.97 -10.66 0.66
N SER A 36 30.63 -11.15 -0.54
CA SER A 36 31.25 -10.65 -1.76
C SER A 36 30.72 -9.27 -2.16
N ALA A 37 29.43 -9.02 -1.87
CA ALA A 37 28.82 -7.71 -2.12
C ALA A 37 29.43 -6.64 -1.21
N LEU A 38 29.69 -7.00 0.05
CA LEU A 38 30.32 -6.15 1.05
C LEU A 38 31.82 -5.91 0.80
N ALA A 39 32.55 -6.94 0.43
CA ALA A 39 33.99 -6.85 0.27
C ALA A 39 34.39 -6.11 -1.03
N GLY A 40 33.51 -6.09 -2.02
CA GLY A 40 33.78 -5.53 -3.34
C GLY A 40 34.46 -6.54 -4.28
N PRO A 41 34.51 -6.24 -5.59
CA PRO A 41 34.99 -7.18 -6.60
C PRO A 41 36.47 -7.56 -6.48
N ASP A 42 37.29 -6.71 -5.84
CA ASP A 42 38.74 -6.88 -5.72
C ASP A 42 39.18 -7.42 -4.33
N ALA A 43 38.24 -7.85 -3.50
CA ALA A 43 38.55 -8.28 -2.14
C ALA A 43 39.43 -9.53 -2.08
N GLY A 44 40.50 -9.46 -1.28
CA GLY A 44 41.34 -10.60 -1.00
C GLY A 44 40.61 -11.70 -0.19
N PRO A 45 41.08 -12.95 -0.28
CA PRO A 45 40.45 -14.09 0.42
C PRO A 45 40.45 -13.94 1.95
N GLU A 46 41.45 -13.26 2.53
CA GLU A 46 41.50 -12.98 3.97
C GLU A 46 40.42 -11.98 4.40
N GLN A 47 40.18 -10.95 3.60
CA GLN A 47 39.15 -9.94 3.89
C GLN A 47 37.74 -10.53 3.75
N LEU A 48 37.53 -11.39 2.75
CA LEU A 48 36.30 -12.16 2.62
C LEU A 48 36.05 -13.09 3.81
N ALA A 49 37.10 -13.77 4.31
CA ALA A 49 36.99 -14.63 5.48
C ALA A 49 36.65 -13.84 6.76
N ALA A 50 37.25 -12.66 6.95
CA ALA A 50 36.93 -11.77 8.07
C ALA A 50 35.46 -11.32 8.02
N ILE A 51 34.98 -10.89 6.84
CA ILE A 51 33.58 -10.48 6.66
C ILE A 51 32.62 -11.65 6.90
N ARG A 52 32.96 -12.87 6.44
CA ARG A 52 32.17 -14.07 6.72
C ARG A 52 32.05 -14.35 8.21
N HIS A 53 33.14 -14.17 8.94
CA HIS A 53 33.15 -14.35 10.38
C HIS A 53 32.28 -13.32 11.10
N ASP A 54 32.44 -12.05 10.76
CA ASP A 54 31.72 -10.92 11.36
C ASP A 54 30.21 -11.02 11.11
N LEU A 55 29.81 -11.45 9.90
CA LEU A 55 28.41 -11.69 9.55
C LEU A 55 27.86 -13.03 10.09
N GLY A 56 28.69 -13.85 10.74
CA GLY A 56 28.31 -15.16 11.26
C GLY A 56 27.95 -16.17 10.18
N LEU A 57 28.43 -15.97 8.94
CA LEU A 57 28.16 -16.84 7.80
C LEU A 57 28.85 -18.21 7.93
N ASP A 58 29.88 -18.29 8.78
CA ASP A 58 30.59 -19.53 9.12
C ASP A 58 29.75 -20.50 9.98
N ARG A 59 28.65 -20.02 10.57
CA ARG A 59 27.81 -20.83 11.47
C ARG A 59 26.84 -21.71 10.70
N GLY A 60 26.30 -22.76 11.32
CA GLY A 60 25.29 -23.61 10.68
C GLY A 60 24.02 -22.84 10.32
N PHE A 61 23.35 -23.21 9.21
CA PHE A 61 22.15 -22.54 8.69
C PHE A 61 21.10 -22.22 9.77
N VAL A 62 20.77 -23.21 10.60
CA VAL A 62 19.77 -23.07 11.68
C VAL A 62 20.19 -22.02 12.71
N SER A 63 21.46 -22.01 13.11
CA SER A 63 21.96 -21.04 14.09
C SER A 63 21.90 -19.61 13.54
N GLN A 64 22.24 -19.41 12.27
CA GLN A 64 22.13 -18.12 11.61
C GLN A 64 20.67 -17.64 11.55
N TYR A 65 19.74 -18.55 11.25
CA TYR A 65 18.31 -18.24 11.22
C TYR A 65 17.77 -17.83 12.58
N VAL A 66 18.09 -18.59 13.63
CA VAL A 66 17.64 -18.30 15.00
C VAL A 66 18.24 -17.00 15.52
N THR A 67 19.53 -16.73 15.27
CA THR A 67 20.16 -15.46 15.65
C THR A 67 19.49 -14.28 14.95
N TRP A 68 19.27 -14.37 13.64
CA TRP A 68 18.59 -13.30 12.88
C TRP A 68 17.15 -13.08 13.36
N LEU A 69 16.39 -14.16 13.55
CA LEU A 69 15.01 -14.06 14.05
C LEU A 69 14.96 -13.48 15.47
N GLY A 70 15.91 -13.85 16.33
CA GLY A 70 16.05 -13.25 17.66
C GLY A 70 16.34 -11.75 17.60
N ALA A 71 17.24 -11.33 16.72
CA ALA A 71 17.57 -9.92 16.50
C ALA A 71 16.33 -9.11 16.07
N LEU A 72 15.53 -9.63 15.14
CA LEU A 72 14.25 -9.04 14.73
C LEU A 72 13.27 -8.86 15.89
N VAL A 73 13.11 -9.88 16.74
CA VAL A 73 12.19 -9.83 17.90
C VAL A 73 12.65 -8.78 18.91
N THR A 74 13.96 -8.57 19.04
CA THR A 74 14.53 -7.50 19.88
C THR A 74 14.58 -6.13 19.21
N LEU A 75 14.04 -6.00 17.98
CA LEU A 75 14.11 -4.79 17.14
C LEU A 75 15.54 -4.33 16.81
N ASN A 76 16.53 -5.21 16.96
CA ASN A 76 17.88 -4.98 16.49
C ASN A 76 17.95 -5.42 15.02
N LEU A 77 17.58 -4.52 14.12
CA LEU A 77 17.46 -4.81 12.68
C LEU A 77 18.83 -4.84 11.98
N GLY A 78 19.89 -4.39 12.64
CA GLY A 78 21.23 -4.33 12.09
C GLY A 78 21.48 -3.07 11.25
N GLN A 79 22.56 -3.12 10.48
CA GLN A 79 23.03 -1.99 9.67
C GLN A 79 22.90 -2.33 8.19
N SER A 80 22.59 -1.31 7.40
CA SER A 80 22.70 -1.34 5.96
C SER A 80 24.15 -1.05 5.58
N TYR A 81 24.74 -1.91 4.77
CA TYR A 81 26.15 -1.80 4.41
C TYR A 81 26.35 -1.09 3.08
N GLN A 82 25.34 -1.11 2.21
CA GLN A 82 25.39 -0.49 0.90
C GLN A 82 24.67 0.86 0.89
N VAL A 83 23.46 0.93 1.43
CA VAL A 83 22.72 2.21 1.55
C VAL A 83 23.31 3.03 2.70
N GLY A 84 23.83 2.36 3.72
CA GLY A 84 24.48 2.97 4.88
C GLY A 84 23.49 3.36 5.98
N GLY A 85 23.93 3.18 7.23
CA GLY A 85 23.17 3.57 8.42
C GLY A 85 22.31 2.45 9.01
N ASP A 86 21.65 2.79 10.11
CA ASP A 86 20.83 1.86 10.87
C ASP A 86 19.54 1.51 10.13
N ILE A 87 19.27 0.22 9.95
CA ILE A 87 18.10 -0.26 9.18
C ILE A 87 16.80 0.23 9.80
N GLY A 88 16.71 0.32 11.14
CA GLY A 88 15.53 0.86 11.81
C GLY A 88 15.27 2.32 11.46
N SER A 89 16.30 3.15 11.40
CA SER A 89 16.17 4.54 10.99
C SER A 89 15.76 4.71 9.52
N LEU A 90 16.34 3.91 8.62
CA LEU A 90 15.98 3.87 7.20
C LEU A 90 14.51 3.46 7.00
N ILE A 91 14.07 2.43 7.73
CA ILE A 91 12.67 1.98 7.70
C ILE A 91 11.74 3.06 8.24
N GLY A 92 12.09 3.70 9.36
CA GLY A 92 11.27 4.78 9.92
C GLY A 92 11.08 5.93 8.93
N PHE A 93 12.16 6.33 8.26
CA PHE A 93 12.13 7.35 7.23
C PHE A 93 11.28 6.93 6.03
N GLY A 94 11.51 5.73 5.48
CA GLY A 94 10.74 5.22 4.34
C GLY A 94 9.26 5.03 4.67
N LEU A 95 8.94 4.50 5.85
CA LEU A 95 7.56 4.26 6.29
C LEU A 95 6.78 5.55 6.40
N LEU A 96 7.37 6.62 6.95
CA LEU A 96 6.74 7.94 7.01
C LEU A 96 6.35 8.42 5.60
N HIS A 97 7.27 8.32 4.64
CA HIS A 97 7.05 8.73 3.26
C HIS A 97 6.00 7.88 2.55
N THR A 98 6.02 6.55 2.75
CA THR A 98 5.00 5.63 2.21
C THR A 98 3.61 5.94 2.78
N VAL A 99 3.52 6.23 4.09
CA VAL A 99 2.24 6.59 4.73
C VAL A 99 1.71 7.90 4.16
N VAL A 100 2.54 8.94 4.04
CA VAL A 100 2.13 10.23 3.47
C VAL A 100 1.59 10.03 2.05
N LEU A 101 2.33 9.31 1.20
CA LEU A 101 1.89 8.98 -0.16
C LEU A 101 0.55 8.21 -0.19
N THR A 102 0.44 7.16 0.61
CA THR A 102 -0.74 6.29 0.65
C THR A 102 -1.96 7.04 1.15
N VAL A 103 -1.83 7.85 2.19
CA VAL A 103 -2.93 8.66 2.74
C VAL A 103 -3.38 9.71 1.73
N THR A 104 -2.46 10.40 1.07
CA THR A 104 -2.81 11.37 0.02
C THR A 104 -3.50 10.71 -1.17
N ALA A 105 -3.01 9.55 -1.62
CA ALA A 105 -3.67 8.75 -2.65
C ALA A 105 -5.08 8.31 -2.24
N LEU A 106 -5.27 7.91 -0.98
CA LEU A 106 -6.57 7.54 -0.42
C LEU A 106 -7.54 8.73 -0.39
N VAL A 107 -7.07 9.92 0.01
CA VAL A 107 -7.88 11.14 -0.03
C VAL A 107 -8.33 11.45 -1.46
N ILE A 108 -7.42 11.39 -2.42
CA ILE A 108 -7.74 11.55 -3.84
C ILE A 108 -8.77 10.51 -4.29
N ALA A 109 -8.58 9.25 -3.93
CA ALA A 109 -9.50 8.16 -4.25
C ALA A 109 -10.90 8.41 -3.68
N VAL A 110 -11.02 8.88 -2.44
CA VAL A 110 -12.29 9.23 -1.80
C VAL A 110 -12.97 10.41 -2.50
N ILE A 111 -12.21 11.45 -2.84
CA ILE A 111 -12.74 12.62 -3.58
C ILE A 111 -13.32 12.17 -4.93
N ILE A 112 -12.57 11.36 -5.69
CA ILE A 112 -13.01 10.79 -6.96
C ILE A 112 -14.26 9.92 -6.75
N ALA A 113 -14.25 9.04 -5.75
CA ALA A 113 -15.35 8.14 -5.45
C ALA A 113 -16.64 8.89 -5.15
N LEU A 114 -16.58 9.92 -4.30
CA LEU A 114 -17.72 10.77 -3.97
C LEU A 114 -18.19 11.54 -5.20
N ALA A 115 -17.29 12.16 -5.95
CA ALA A 115 -17.64 12.96 -7.13
C ALA A 115 -18.33 12.09 -8.20
N LEU A 116 -17.70 11.00 -8.61
CA LEU A 116 -18.23 10.12 -9.66
C LEU A 116 -19.43 9.32 -9.18
N GLY A 117 -19.38 8.80 -7.95
CA GLY A 117 -20.44 7.97 -7.38
C GLY A 117 -21.74 8.74 -7.16
N LEU A 118 -21.66 9.97 -6.66
CA LEU A 118 -22.81 10.86 -6.52
C LEU A 118 -23.31 11.33 -7.88
N ALA A 119 -22.42 11.75 -8.79
CA ALA A 119 -22.83 12.21 -10.11
C ALA A 119 -23.58 11.12 -10.90
N ALA A 120 -23.08 9.89 -10.90
CA ALA A 120 -23.73 8.74 -11.55
C ALA A 120 -25.14 8.47 -11.01
N THR A 121 -25.37 8.74 -9.73
CA THR A 121 -26.63 8.42 -9.04
C THR A 121 -27.63 9.59 -9.06
N ILE A 122 -27.14 10.83 -8.96
CA ILE A 122 -27.98 12.03 -8.94
C ILE A 122 -28.53 12.35 -10.33
N TYR A 123 -27.67 12.32 -11.35
CA TYR A 123 -28.08 12.70 -12.71
C TYR A 123 -28.73 11.55 -13.48
N ASP A 124 -28.44 10.30 -13.08
CA ASP A 124 -28.94 9.05 -13.68
C ASP A 124 -29.03 9.07 -15.23
N ASN A 125 -28.04 9.71 -15.86
CA ASN A 125 -28.01 9.92 -17.31
C ASN A 125 -27.26 8.78 -17.98
N ARG A 126 -27.87 8.18 -19.02
CA ARG A 126 -27.27 7.10 -19.83
C ARG A 126 -25.88 7.43 -20.36
N TYR A 127 -25.65 8.65 -20.85
CA TYR A 127 -24.35 9.05 -21.40
C TYR A 127 -23.29 9.19 -20.31
N LEU A 128 -23.64 9.83 -19.19
CA LEU A 128 -22.75 9.96 -18.05
C LEU A 128 -22.36 8.57 -17.51
N ASN A 129 -23.34 7.69 -17.32
CA ASN A 129 -23.11 6.32 -16.85
C ASN A 129 -22.21 5.53 -17.82
N TRP A 130 -22.37 5.72 -19.14
CA TRP A 130 -21.51 5.06 -20.14
C TRP A 130 -20.07 5.56 -20.07
N VAL A 131 -19.85 6.88 -19.98
CA VAL A 131 -18.51 7.49 -19.84
C VAL A 131 -17.85 7.03 -18.54
N LEU A 132 -18.57 7.08 -17.41
CA LEU A 132 -18.05 6.65 -16.12
C LEU A 132 -17.71 5.15 -16.10
N THR A 133 -18.51 4.32 -16.76
CA THR A 133 -18.22 2.89 -16.92
C THR A 133 -16.96 2.68 -17.76
N GLY A 134 -16.80 3.43 -18.85
CA GLY A 134 -15.59 3.39 -19.68
C GLY A 134 -14.33 3.82 -18.92
N ILE A 135 -14.40 4.92 -18.15
CA ILE A 135 -13.30 5.40 -17.31
C ILE A 135 -12.95 4.34 -16.25
N ASN A 136 -13.94 3.76 -15.58
CA ASN A 136 -13.71 2.69 -14.61
C ASN A 136 -13.07 1.45 -15.26
N ALA A 137 -13.55 1.04 -16.44
CA ALA A 137 -12.98 -0.09 -17.17
C ALA A 137 -11.51 0.17 -17.55
N ALA A 138 -11.20 1.37 -18.04
CA ALA A 138 -9.83 1.77 -18.35
C ALA A 138 -8.95 1.80 -17.09
N ALA A 139 -9.46 2.36 -15.98
CA ALA A 139 -8.72 2.44 -14.72
C ALA A 139 -8.39 1.06 -14.13
N ILE A 140 -9.22 0.05 -14.38
CA ILE A 140 -8.97 -1.34 -13.96
C ILE A 140 -8.06 -2.08 -14.96
N ALA A 141 -8.20 -1.80 -16.25
CA ALA A 141 -7.47 -2.49 -17.31
C ALA A 141 -6.03 -1.97 -17.49
N VAL A 142 -5.79 -0.68 -17.22
CA VAL A 142 -4.48 -0.06 -17.40
C VAL A 142 -3.63 -0.29 -16.15
N PRO A 143 -2.44 -0.90 -16.27
CA PRO A 143 -1.55 -1.08 -15.13
C PRO A 143 -1.14 0.24 -14.49
N THR A 144 -1.01 0.26 -13.16
CA THR A 144 -0.67 1.46 -12.37
C THR A 144 0.62 2.12 -12.84
N PHE A 145 1.65 1.35 -13.22
CA PHE A 145 2.90 1.92 -13.73
C PHE A 145 2.71 2.67 -15.04
N VAL A 146 1.81 2.21 -15.93
CA VAL A 146 1.53 2.88 -17.21
C VAL A 146 0.89 4.24 -16.94
N VAL A 147 -0.04 4.31 -15.99
CA VAL A 147 -0.64 5.57 -15.54
C VAL A 147 0.44 6.52 -15.01
N GLY A 148 1.32 6.02 -14.13
CA GLY A 148 2.40 6.82 -13.55
C GLY A 148 3.37 7.35 -14.60
N THR A 149 3.86 6.49 -15.48
CA THR A 149 4.75 6.88 -16.58
C THR A 149 4.09 7.89 -17.51
N ALA A 150 2.81 7.70 -17.86
CA ALA A 150 2.08 8.67 -18.69
C ALA A 150 1.94 10.03 -18.00
N LEU A 151 1.64 10.04 -16.69
CA LEU A 151 1.56 11.28 -15.91
C LEU A 151 2.91 12.01 -15.86
N ILE A 152 4.02 11.29 -15.68
CA ILE A 152 5.37 11.87 -15.75
C ILE A 152 5.63 12.48 -17.13
N LEU A 153 5.34 11.74 -18.20
CA LEU A 153 5.61 12.21 -19.56
C LEU A 153 4.80 13.47 -19.89
N VAL A 154 3.54 13.55 -19.50
CA VAL A 154 2.67 14.69 -19.79
C VAL A 154 3.02 15.88 -18.88
N PHE A 155 2.95 15.70 -17.56
CA PHE A 155 3.03 16.80 -16.60
C PHE A 155 4.47 17.15 -16.20
N GLY A 156 5.35 16.15 -16.12
CA GLY A 156 6.76 16.33 -15.75
C GLY A 156 7.67 16.69 -16.91
N VAL A 157 7.49 16.04 -18.07
CA VAL A 157 8.42 16.20 -19.21
C VAL A 157 7.87 17.15 -20.27
N ARG A 158 6.66 16.91 -20.76
CA ARG A 158 6.10 17.63 -21.92
C ARG A 158 5.59 19.03 -21.58
N TRP A 159 4.92 19.18 -20.43
CA TRP A 159 4.40 20.46 -19.96
C TRP A 159 5.26 21.09 -18.86
N ARG A 160 6.04 20.28 -18.12
CA ARG A 160 6.95 20.74 -17.05
C ARG A 160 6.26 21.58 -15.98
N ILE A 161 5.02 21.20 -15.64
CA ILE A 161 4.20 21.88 -14.63
C ILE A 161 4.51 21.34 -13.24
N LEU A 162 4.84 20.06 -13.14
CA LEU A 162 5.10 19.36 -11.88
C LEU A 162 6.45 18.64 -11.95
N PRO A 163 7.10 18.37 -10.81
CA PRO A 163 8.29 17.52 -10.76
C PRO A 163 8.00 16.14 -11.34
N ALA A 164 8.95 15.59 -12.11
CA ALA A 164 8.86 14.23 -12.65
C ALA A 164 9.02 13.15 -11.56
N GLY A 165 9.60 13.50 -10.42
CA GLY A 165 9.89 12.60 -9.32
C GLY A 165 10.81 13.25 -8.27
N GLY A 166 11.15 12.50 -7.24
CA GLY A 166 12.01 12.88 -6.13
C GLY A 166 11.24 13.20 -4.85
N THR A 167 11.91 13.95 -3.97
CA THR A 167 11.39 14.38 -2.67
C THR A 167 11.56 15.89 -2.51
N PRO A 168 10.71 16.55 -1.70
CA PRO A 168 10.92 17.95 -1.33
C PRO A 168 12.33 18.18 -0.77
N PRO A 169 13.11 19.17 -1.27
CA PRO A 169 14.52 19.35 -0.92
C PRO A 169 14.76 19.61 0.57
N ASP A 170 13.91 20.43 1.19
CA ASP A 170 14.03 20.84 2.60
C ASP A 170 13.25 19.92 3.56
N GLY A 171 12.71 18.80 3.03
CA GLY A 171 11.91 17.84 3.77
C GLY A 171 10.39 18.07 3.67
N LEU A 172 9.62 17.06 4.08
CA LEU A 172 8.16 17.00 3.91
C LEU A 172 7.39 18.17 4.53
N TRP A 173 7.92 18.72 5.63
CA TRP A 173 7.21 19.68 6.48
C TRP A 173 7.67 21.13 6.29
N ALA A 174 8.74 21.36 5.52
CA ALA A 174 9.32 22.69 5.35
C ALA A 174 8.41 23.61 4.52
N ASP A 175 7.89 23.11 3.40
CA ASP A 175 6.94 23.84 2.56
C ASP A 175 5.85 22.90 2.04
N PRO A 176 4.62 22.97 2.58
CA PRO A 176 3.50 22.15 2.15
C PRO A 176 3.15 22.31 0.66
N SER A 177 3.43 23.48 0.07
CA SER A 177 3.14 23.75 -1.34
C SER A 177 4.10 23.01 -2.26
N ILE A 178 5.39 22.95 -1.88
CA ILE A 178 6.39 22.16 -2.58
C ILE A 178 6.11 20.68 -2.38
N THR A 179 5.83 20.25 -1.15
CA THR A 179 5.47 18.85 -0.86
C THR A 179 4.28 18.38 -1.69
N ALA A 180 3.24 19.20 -1.83
CA ALA A 180 2.10 18.88 -2.69
C ALA A 180 2.51 18.67 -4.15
N GLN A 181 3.44 19.46 -4.70
CA GLN A 181 3.89 19.32 -6.09
C GLN A 181 4.59 17.98 -6.35
N TYR A 182 5.47 17.55 -5.43
CA TYR A 182 6.15 16.24 -5.54
C TYR A 182 5.20 15.06 -5.29
N LEU A 183 4.16 15.27 -4.47
CA LEU A 183 3.23 14.22 -4.06
C LEU A 183 2.08 14.00 -5.06
N LEU A 184 1.70 15.03 -5.83
CA LEU A 184 0.47 15.01 -6.63
C LEU A 184 0.48 13.91 -7.69
N LEU A 185 1.56 13.78 -8.49
CA LEU A 185 1.63 12.76 -9.54
C LEU A 185 1.72 11.33 -8.99
N PRO A 186 2.59 11.02 -8.00
CA PRO A 186 2.57 9.72 -7.32
C PRO A 186 1.20 9.38 -6.72
N ALA A 187 0.58 10.33 -6.02
CA ALA A 187 -0.69 10.11 -5.36
C ALA A 187 -1.86 9.96 -6.34
N LEU A 188 -1.86 10.67 -7.48
CA LEU A 188 -2.82 10.46 -8.57
C LEU A 188 -2.66 9.08 -9.21
N THR A 189 -1.42 8.63 -9.39
CA THR A 189 -1.11 7.32 -9.97
C THR A 189 -1.77 6.19 -9.16
N LEU A 190 -1.72 6.28 -7.84
CA LEU A 190 -2.36 5.34 -6.92
C LEU A 190 -3.86 5.61 -6.75
N GLY A 191 -4.24 6.88 -6.62
CA GLY A 191 -5.58 7.32 -6.26
C GLY A 191 -6.60 7.20 -7.39
N LEU A 192 -6.20 7.31 -8.66
CA LEU A 192 -7.11 7.20 -9.81
C LEU A 192 -7.76 5.79 -9.91
N PRO A 193 -7.00 4.68 -9.96
CA PRO A 193 -7.60 3.34 -9.99
C PRO A 193 -8.40 3.03 -8.72
N ALA A 194 -7.88 3.41 -7.55
CA ALA A 194 -8.57 3.20 -6.28
C ALA A 194 -9.90 3.97 -6.22
N GLY A 195 -9.91 5.22 -6.67
CA GLY A 195 -11.09 6.07 -6.72
C GLY A 195 -12.14 5.57 -7.70
N ALA A 196 -11.71 5.03 -8.85
CA ALA A 196 -12.58 4.37 -9.81
C ALA A 196 -13.31 3.14 -9.20
N VAL A 197 -12.55 2.27 -8.52
CA VAL A 197 -13.11 1.10 -7.83
C VAL A 197 -14.08 1.53 -6.72
N LEU A 198 -13.69 2.49 -5.88
CA LEU A 198 -14.53 3.01 -4.81
C LEU A 198 -15.79 3.72 -5.33
N ALA A 199 -15.70 4.47 -6.43
CA ALA A 199 -16.85 5.08 -7.09
C ALA A 199 -17.89 4.02 -7.45
N ARG A 200 -17.44 2.90 -8.04
CA ARG A 200 -18.33 1.80 -8.44
C ARG A 200 -19.05 1.19 -7.23
N PHE A 201 -18.34 0.93 -6.14
CA PHE A 201 -18.95 0.43 -4.90
C PHE A 201 -19.97 1.42 -4.32
N LEU A 202 -19.62 2.71 -4.27
CA LEU A 202 -20.51 3.73 -3.77
C LEU A 202 -21.77 3.87 -4.64
N THR A 203 -21.64 3.86 -5.97
CA THR A 203 -22.79 3.90 -6.89
C THR A 203 -23.73 2.72 -6.65
N GLU A 204 -23.22 1.51 -6.49
CA GLU A 204 -24.06 0.33 -6.24
C GLU A 204 -24.78 0.41 -4.88
N ALA A 205 -24.07 0.85 -3.85
CA ALA A 205 -24.67 1.07 -2.52
C ALA A 205 -25.76 2.14 -2.57
N LEU A 206 -25.52 3.28 -3.23
CA LEU A 206 -26.52 4.34 -3.40
C LEU A 206 -27.74 3.87 -4.20
N ARG A 207 -27.54 3.14 -5.31
CA ARG A 207 -28.64 2.58 -6.11
C ARG A 207 -29.48 1.58 -5.31
N THR A 208 -28.85 0.79 -4.45
CA THR A 208 -29.54 -0.13 -3.53
C THR A 208 -30.41 0.64 -2.53
N GLU A 209 -29.86 1.66 -1.89
CA GLU A 209 -30.57 2.52 -0.93
C GLU A 209 -31.73 3.30 -1.58
N LEU A 210 -31.61 3.71 -2.84
CA LEU A 210 -32.70 4.36 -3.58
C LEU A 210 -33.89 3.44 -3.90
N ARG A 211 -33.70 2.11 -3.84
CA ARG A 211 -34.78 1.11 -3.97
C ARG A 211 -35.48 0.82 -2.64
N ALA A 212 -34.98 1.33 -1.52
CA ALA A 212 -35.55 1.08 -0.21
C ALA A 212 -36.91 1.79 -0.01
N PRO A 213 -37.76 1.32 0.93
CA PRO A 213 -39.09 1.90 1.17
C PRO A 213 -39.06 3.39 1.51
N TYR A 214 -38.11 3.86 2.32
CA TYR A 214 -38.02 5.28 2.69
C TYR A 214 -37.78 6.19 1.48
N ALA A 215 -37.00 5.74 0.50
CA ALA A 215 -36.70 6.49 -0.72
C ALA A 215 -37.92 6.53 -1.65
N THR A 216 -38.73 5.47 -1.65
CA THR A 216 -40.01 5.42 -2.37
C THR A 216 -41.03 6.36 -1.76
N THR A 217 -41.15 6.36 -0.42
CA THR A 217 -42.02 7.31 0.31
C THR A 217 -41.58 8.76 0.09
N ALA A 218 -40.29 9.06 0.17
CA ALA A 218 -39.78 10.41 -0.09
C ALA A 218 -40.07 10.88 -1.53
N ARG A 219 -39.94 9.99 -2.53
CA ARG A 219 -40.35 10.29 -3.91
C ARG A 219 -41.86 10.55 -4.03
N ALA A 220 -42.69 9.76 -3.35
CA ALA A 220 -44.14 9.97 -3.33
C ALA A 220 -44.55 11.30 -2.69
N LEU A 221 -43.75 11.80 -1.74
CA LEU A 221 -43.91 13.11 -1.11
C LEU A 221 -43.34 14.26 -1.95
N GLY A 222 -42.82 14.00 -3.16
CA GLY A 222 -42.29 15.03 -4.07
C GLY A 222 -40.88 15.52 -3.75
N VAL A 223 -40.14 14.83 -2.86
CA VAL A 223 -38.75 15.21 -2.52
C VAL A 223 -37.85 14.98 -3.74
N PRO A 224 -37.02 15.97 -4.14
CA PRO A 224 -36.18 15.83 -5.31
C PRO A 224 -35.11 14.75 -5.11
N GLN A 225 -34.79 13.98 -6.17
CA GLN A 225 -33.83 12.85 -6.12
C GLN A 225 -32.48 13.25 -5.52
N ARG A 226 -31.95 14.43 -5.87
CA ARG A 226 -30.71 14.96 -5.31
C ARG A 226 -30.75 15.05 -3.78
N GLU A 227 -31.87 15.46 -3.21
CA GLU A 227 -32.03 15.58 -1.76
C GLU A 227 -32.13 14.22 -1.09
N ILE A 228 -32.88 13.28 -1.69
CA ILE A 228 -32.96 11.87 -1.21
C ILE A 228 -31.56 11.25 -1.18
N VAL A 229 -30.77 11.44 -2.24
CA VAL A 229 -29.40 10.93 -2.33
C VAL A 229 -28.52 11.52 -1.25
N ILE A 230 -28.42 12.85 -1.16
CA ILE A 230 -27.45 13.52 -0.27
C ILE A 230 -27.84 13.37 1.20
N ARG A 231 -29.12 13.52 1.55
CA ARG A 231 -29.57 13.55 2.96
C ARG A 231 -29.84 12.17 3.55
N SER A 232 -30.25 11.20 2.73
CA SER A 232 -30.71 9.88 3.21
C SER A 232 -29.84 8.75 2.68
N ALA A 233 -29.80 8.55 1.36
CA ALA A 233 -29.14 7.38 0.78
C ALA A 233 -27.63 7.37 1.03
N LEU A 234 -26.95 8.52 0.93
CA LEU A 234 -25.52 8.61 1.19
C LEU A 234 -25.19 8.18 2.62
N ARG A 235 -25.96 8.66 3.61
CA ARG A 235 -25.75 8.31 5.02
C ARG A 235 -25.91 6.81 5.26
N ASN A 236 -26.87 6.17 4.60
CA ASN A 236 -27.09 4.72 4.71
C ASN A 236 -26.09 3.90 3.88
N ALA A 237 -25.53 4.47 2.81
CA ALA A 237 -24.52 3.84 1.97
C ALA A 237 -23.09 3.96 2.54
N LEU A 238 -22.85 4.83 3.53
CA LEU A 238 -21.54 5.02 4.16
C LEU A 238 -20.95 3.74 4.78
N PRO A 239 -21.69 2.91 5.54
CA PRO A 239 -21.09 1.71 6.16
C PRO A 239 -20.55 0.70 5.13
N PRO A 240 -21.30 0.32 4.06
CA PRO A 240 -20.75 -0.48 2.96
C PRO A 240 -19.56 0.21 2.25
N ALA A 241 -19.65 1.53 2.03
CA ALA A 241 -18.56 2.28 1.38
C ALA A 241 -17.28 2.32 2.23
N LEU A 242 -17.38 2.43 3.55
CA LEU A 242 -16.26 2.35 4.48
C LEU A 242 -15.62 0.96 4.49
N THR A 243 -16.43 -0.08 4.34
CA THR A 243 -15.93 -1.46 4.21
C THR A 243 -15.10 -1.61 2.93
N ALA A 244 -15.62 -1.11 1.81
CA ALA A 244 -14.90 -1.09 0.53
C ALA A 244 -13.62 -0.24 0.60
N LEU A 245 -13.65 0.90 1.30
CA LEU A 245 -12.49 1.74 1.55
C LEU A 245 -11.39 0.97 2.29
N GLY A 246 -11.73 0.25 3.36
CA GLY A 246 -10.77 -0.59 4.08
C GLY A 246 -10.10 -1.63 3.19
N LEU A 247 -10.87 -2.28 2.30
CA LEU A 247 -10.34 -3.26 1.35
C LEU A 247 -9.39 -2.63 0.32
N VAL A 248 -9.75 -1.47 -0.24
CA VAL A 248 -8.94 -0.77 -1.24
C VAL A 248 -7.66 -0.21 -0.63
N THR A 249 -7.69 0.28 0.61
CA THR A 249 -6.50 0.78 1.31
C THR A 249 -5.39 -0.29 1.43
N GLY A 250 -5.75 -1.56 1.64
CA GLY A 250 -4.76 -2.65 1.66
C GLY A 250 -4.06 -2.85 0.32
N GLY A 251 -4.79 -2.70 -0.79
CA GLY A 251 -4.20 -2.76 -2.14
C GLY A 251 -3.30 -1.57 -2.47
N LEU A 252 -3.60 -0.37 -1.93
CA LEU A 252 -2.80 0.83 -2.16
C LEU A 252 -1.36 0.71 -1.66
N LEU A 253 -1.14 0.05 -0.52
CA LEU A 253 0.21 -0.14 0.01
C LEU A 253 1.07 -1.07 -0.86
N GLY A 254 0.47 -2.09 -1.46
CA GLY A 254 1.15 -2.93 -2.45
C GLY A 254 1.48 -2.16 -3.72
N GLY A 255 0.54 -1.33 -4.21
CA GLY A 255 0.77 -0.46 -5.36
C GLY A 255 1.81 0.63 -5.12
N ALA A 256 1.91 1.14 -3.88
CA ALA A 256 2.84 2.20 -3.50
C ALA A 256 4.29 1.80 -3.77
N ILE A 257 4.67 0.54 -3.56
CA ILE A 257 6.04 0.06 -3.79
C ILE A 257 6.53 0.40 -5.20
N LEU A 258 5.71 0.11 -6.21
CA LEU A 258 6.07 0.35 -7.60
C LEU A 258 6.01 1.83 -7.98
N VAL A 259 5.05 2.57 -7.41
CA VAL A 259 4.93 4.01 -7.66
C VAL A 259 6.10 4.77 -7.04
N GLU A 260 6.57 4.36 -5.86
CA GLU A 260 7.73 4.96 -5.20
C GLU A 260 9.00 4.80 -6.03
N ALA A 261 9.23 3.61 -6.59
CA ALA A 261 10.32 3.34 -7.52
C ALA A 261 10.26 4.25 -8.76
N ILE A 262 9.10 4.30 -9.43
CA ILE A 262 8.92 5.06 -10.68
C ILE A 262 9.13 6.56 -10.48
N PHE A 263 8.60 7.11 -9.38
CA PHE A 263 8.71 8.52 -9.09
C PHE A 263 9.95 8.88 -8.26
N GLY A 264 10.80 7.93 -7.87
CA GLY A 264 11.91 8.20 -6.95
C GLY A 264 11.45 8.80 -5.61
N TRP A 265 10.26 8.44 -5.15
CA TRP A 265 9.74 8.86 -3.85
C TRP A 265 10.42 8.01 -2.77
N PRO A 266 10.99 8.60 -1.70
CA PRO A 266 11.86 7.88 -0.79
C PRO A 266 11.09 7.10 0.28
N GLY A 267 10.18 6.23 -0.17
CA GLY A 267 9.42 5.30 0.65
C GLY A 267 10.09 3.93 0.76
N LEU A 268 9.38 2.98 1.39
CA LEU A 268 9.87 1.62 1.61
C LEU A 268 10.09 0.84 0.30
N GLY A 269 9.32 1.12 -0.74
CA GLY A 269 9.44 0.48 -2.04
C GLY A 269 10.73 0.84 -2.75
N LEU A 270 11.06 2.15 -2.82
CA LEU A 270 12.32 2.61 -3.37
C LEU A 270 13.51 2.09 -2.56
N LEU A 271 13.40 2.09 -1.23
CA LEU A 271 14.44 1.55 -0.35
C LEU A 271 14.67 0.04 -0.58
N THR A 272 13.59 -0.71 -0.82
CA THR A 272 13.67 -2.14 -1.16
C THR A 272 14.33 -2.35 -2.50
N GLU A 273 13.97 -1.57 -3.52
CA GLU A 273 14.59 -1.59 -4.85
C GLU A 273 16.11 -1.33 -4.76
N GLN A 274 16.50 -0.28 -4.05
CA GLN A 274 17.90 0.07 -3.83
C GLN A 274 18.66 -1.06 -3.13
N GLY A 275 18.09 -1.66 -2.08
CA GLY A 275 18.68 -2.80 -1.39
C GLY A 275 18.86 -4.02 -2.31
N ILE A 276 17.88 -4.31 -3.17
CA ILE A 276 17.95 -5.44 -4.11
C ILE A 276 19.07 -5.23 -5.13
N PHE A 277 19.13 -4.06 -5.76
CA PHE A 277 20.16 -3.79 -6.77
C PHE A 277 21.56 -3.65 -6.19
N ALA A 278 21.68 -3.10 -4.99
CA ALA A 278 22.94 -3.00 -4.27
C ALA A 278 23.38 -4.33 -3.63
N ARG A 279 22.53 -5.37 -3.66
CA ARG A 279 22.75 -6.65 -2.97
C ARG A 279 22.99 -6.46 -1.47
N ASP A 280 22.24 -5.56 -0.85
CA ASP A 280 22.23 -5.36 0.60
C ASP A 280 21.30 -6.39 1.26
N TYR A 281 21.83 -7.59 1.49
CA TYR A 281 21.05 -8.70 2.00
C TYR A 281 20.37 -8.40 3.35
N PRO A 282 21.06 -7.86 4.38
CA PRO A 282 20.42 -7.52 5.64
C PRO A 282 19.23 -6.57 5.47
N LEU A 283 19.39 -5.51 4.68
CA LEU A 283 18.34 -4.53 4.41
C LEU A 283 17.14 -5.18 3.70
N VAL A 284 17.38 -5.89 2.59
CA VAL A 284 16.33 -6.54 1.80
C VAL A 284 15.57 -7.56 2.63
N GLN A 285 16.28 -8.35 3.44
CA GLN A 285 15.67 -9.38 4.27
C GLN A 285 14.69 -8.80 5.30
N VAL A 286 15.07 -7.68 5.94
CA VAL A 286 14.20 -6.98 6.88
C VAL A 286 13.04 -6.33 6.15
N LEU A 287 13.27 -5.64 5.03
CA LEU A 287 12.24 -4.92 4.29
C LEU A 287 11.17 -5.85 3.71
N VAL A 288 11.57 -6.96 3.09
CA VAL A 288 10.63 -7.92 2.51
C VAL A 288 9.79 -8.57 3.60
N LEU A 289 10.39 -8.94 4.74
CA LEU A 289 9.63 -9.48 5.88
C LEU A 289 8.69 -8.43 6.47
N LEU A 290 9.14 -7.17 6.57
CA LEU A 290 8.31 -6.05 6.99
C LEU A 290 7.10 -5.87 6.07
N SER A 291 7.27 -5.94 4.75
CA SER A 291 6.16 -5.87 3.80
C SER A 291 5.14 -6.99 4.04
N VAL A 292 5.59 -8.22 4.27
CA VAL A 292 4.70 -9.35 4.63
C VAL A 292 3.99 -9.08 5.96
N ALA A 293 4.71 -8.61 6.97
CA ALA A 293 4.14 -8.28 8.28
C ALA A 293 3.06 -7.20 8.20
N VAL A 294 3.35 -6.10 7.49
CA VAL A 294 2.40 -5.01 7.25
C VAL A 294 1.16 -5.53 6.53
N PHE A 295 1.33 -6.34 5.48
CA PHE A 295 0.20 -6.92 4.74
C PHE A 295 -0.67 -7.82 5.63
N VAL A 296 -0.06 -8.69 6.44
CA VAL A 296 -0.77 -9.54 7.40
C VAL A 296 -1.53 -8.70 8.43
N VAL A 297 -0.92 -7.65 8.98
CA VAL A 297 -1.57 -6.74 9.93
C VAL A 297 -2.77 -6.04 9.30
N ILE A 298 -2.64 -5.50 8.09
CA ILE A 298 -3.74 -4.82 7.40
C ILE A 298 -4.87 -5.80 7.10
N GLN A 299 -4.55 -7.00 6.65
CA GLN A 299 -5.56 -8.03 6.40
C GLN A 299 -6.30 -8.39 7.69
N LEU A 300 -5.60 -8.54 8.81
CA LEU A 300 -6.22 -8.76 10.12
C LEU A 300 -7.11 -7.59 10.53
N LEU A 301 -6.67 -6.34 10.34
CA LEU A 301 -7.48 -5.16 10.64
C LEU A 301 -8.74 -5.10 9.78
N ALA A 302 -8.63 -5.41 8.48
CA ALA A 302 -9.76 -5.48 7.55
C ALA A 302 -10.75 -6.58 7.98
N ASP A 303 -10.25 -7.76 8.33
CA ASP A 303 -11.05 -8.88 8.82
C ASP A 303 -11.80 -8.51 10.12
N ILE A 304 -11.14 -7.79 11.03
CA ILE A 304 -11.74 -7.32 12.28
C ILE A 304 -12.82 -6.27 11.99
N LEU A 305 -12.55 -5.32 11.10
CA LEU A 305 -13.51 -4.30 10.70
C LEU A 305 -14.75 -4.92 10.07
N HIS A 306 -14.58 -5.91 9.18
CA HIS A 306 -15.69 -6.67 8.60
C HIS A 306 -16.49 -7.42 9.66
N ALA A 307 -15.83 -8.12 10.59
CA ALA A 307 -16.49 -8.84 11.68
C ALA A 307 -17.21 -7.92 12.68
N TRP A 308 -16.79 -6.66 12.77
CA TRP A 308 -17.46 -5.65 13.60
C TRP A 308 -18.69 -5.06 12.88
N LEU A 309 -18.59 -4.83 11.58
CA LEU A 309 -19.65 -4.23 10.76
C LEU A 309 -20.77 -5.21 10.38
N ASP A 310 -20.48 -6.51 10.22
CA ASP A 310 -21.49 -7.52 9.91
C ASP A 310 -21.75 -8.48 11.10
N PRO A 311 -22.92 -8.37 11.77
CA PRO A 311 -23.29 -9.25 12.87
C PRO A 311 -23.48 -10.72 12.45
N ARG A 312 -23.67 -11.03 11.16
CA ARG A 312 -23.95 -12.40 10.67
C ARG A 312 -22.71 -13.27 10.62
N ILE A 313 -21.51 -12.68 10.49
CA ILE A 313 -20.23 -13.39 10.53
C ILE A 313 -19.97 -13.99 11.93
N ARG A 314 -20.68 -13.50 12.96
CA ARG A 314 -20.65 -14.10 14.32
C ARG A 314 -21.26 -15.52 14.37
N LEU A 315 -22.09 -15.90 13.39
CA LEU A 315 -22.79 -17.19 13.36
C LEU A 315 -22.16 -18.21 12.39
N ALA A 316 -21.41 -17.78 11.37
CA ALA A 316 -20.80 -18.69 10.39
C ALA A 316 -19.50 -19.38 10.87
N GLY A 317 -19.08 -19.13 12.11
CA GLY A 317 -17.95 -19.79 12.76
C GLY A 317 -18.34 -20.87 13.78
N GLN A 318 -19.63 -21.22 13.85
CA GLN A 318 -20.14 -22.39 14.59
C GLN A 318 -20.13 -23.63 13.69
#